data_AF-A0A8B8IU36-F1
#
_entry.id   AF-A0A8B8IU36-F1
#
_cell.length_a   1.000
_cell.length_b   1.000
_cell.length_c   1.000
_cell.angle_alpha   90.00
_cell.angle_beta   90.00
_cell.angle_gamma   90.00
#
_symmetry.space_group_name_H-M   'P 1'
#
loop_
_entity.id
_entity.type
_entity.pdbx_description
1 polymer ?
#
loop_
_entity_poly.entity_id
_entity_poly.type
_entity_poly.pdbx_seq_one_letter_code
_entity_poly.pdbx_strand_id
1 'polypeptide(L)'
;MFLADRLTSTNSGRTIGDTRPTSLFNRSDNGEEPTTTGEVKAASLESWGWADKIAHRSLEERELINKSWRAATKTTYKTPIQRWILWCIFHRIDPKMLQAIDVARFLNKIYLKDGLAYRTVLLHKSAVSTYCGLNNLSKKIFINQILKAISLERPQERKTPIWDTSLLFEWLKDTPNCNTIFDIVRKTAIILLLASGRRIHDLTLLDVSEV
;
A
#
# COMPACT_ATOMS: atom_id res chain seq x y z
N MET A 1 42.05 45.99 -9.63
CA MET A 1 42.41 45.80 -8.21
C MET A 1 42.14 44.33 -7.87
N PHE A 2 43.23 43.54 -7.85
CA PHE A 2 43.48 42.19 -7.28
C PHE A 2 42.38 41.11 -7.33
N LEU A 3 42.48 40.05 -8.13
CA LEU A 3 43.37 38.84 -8.14
C LEU A 3 42.77 37.61 -7.44
N ALA A 4 43.01 36.46 -8.10
CA ALA A 4 42.55 35.09 -7.92
C ALA A 4 42.71 34.45 -6.52
N ASP A 5 41.95 33.38 -6.23
CA ASP A 5 42.59 32.07 -6.09
C ASP A 5 41.66 30.85 -6.26
N ARG A 6 42.17 29.86 -7.01
CA ARG A 6 41.67 28.49 -7.14
C ARG A 6 42.16 27.68 -5.94
N LEU A 7 41.35 26.76 -5.44
CA LEU A 7 41.87 25.47 -4.96
C LEU A 7 40.97 24.31 -5.40
N THR A 8 41.55 23.52 -6.28
CA THR A 8 41.27 22.12 -6.58
C THR A 8 41.56 21.24 -5.36
N SER A 9 40.66 20.30 -5.03
CA SER A 9 41.01 19.13 -4.24
C SER A 9 40.35 17.89 -4.84
N THR A 10 41.14 17.18 -5.62
CA THR A 10 41.01 15.74 -5.84
C THR A 10 41.09 15.02 -4.49
N ASN A 11 40.16 14.10 -4.19
CA ASN A 11 40.53 12.98 -3.32
C ASN A 11 39.83 11.69 -3.73
N SER A 12 40.68 10.76 -4.15
CA SER A 12 40.45 9.33 -4.31
C SER A 12 40.32 8.68 -2.93
N GLY A 13 39.42 7.73 -2.73
CA GLY A 13 39.36 7.04 -1.43
C GLY A 13 38.14 6.17 -1.15
N ARG A 14 38.04 5.04 -1.86
CA ARG A 14 37.89 3.69 -1.27
C ARG A 14 36.64 3.40 -0.39
N THR A 15 35.81 2.53 -0.96
CA THR A 15 34.79 1.71 -0.30
C THR A 15 35.37 0.89 0.85
N ILE A 16 34.73 0.94 2.02
CA ILE A 16 34.91 -0.04 3.09
C ILE A 16 33.56 -0.73 3.27
N GLY A 17 33.54 -2.01 2.93
CA GLY A 17 32.41 -2.90 3.18
C GLY A 17 32.46 -3.39 4.63
N ASP A 18 31.32 -3.30 5.30
CA ASP A 18 31.07 -4.08 6.51
C ASP A 18 30.36 -5.38 6.12
N THR A 19 31.19 -6.36 5.78
CA THR A 19 30.88 -7.78 5.85
C THR A 19 31.18 -8.24 7.27
N ARG A 20 30.16 -8.61 8.05
CA ARG A 20 30.31 -9.73 8.99
C ARG A 20 29.00 -10.48 9.22
N PRO A 21 29.06 -11.82 9.30
CA PRO A 21 27.92 -12.71 9.18
C PRO A 21 27.35 -13.03 10.57
N THR A 22 26.02 -13.03 10.71
CA THR A 22 25.37 -13.69 11.84
C THR A 22 24.89 -15.05 11.37
N SER A 23 25.75 -16.05 11.53
CA SER A 23 25.33 -17.45 11.53
C SER A 23 24.45 -17.71 12.75
N LEU A 24 23.27 -18.27 12.53
CA LEU A 24 22.81 -19.56 13.07
C LEU A 24 21.31 -19.68 12.84
N PHE A 25 20.95 -20.27 11.71
CA PHE A 25 19.67 -20.95 11.56
C PHE A 25 19.80 -22.32 12.22
N ASN A 26 19.05 -22.53 13.30
CA ASN A 26 18.58 -23.84 13.69
C ASN A 26 17.05 -23.72 13.77
N ARG A 27 16.37 -24.06 12.67
CA ARG A 27 14.91 -24.18 12.66
C ARG A 27 14.60 -25.66 12.50
N SER A 28 14.14 -26.25 13.61
CA SER A 28 13.50 -27.55 13.62
C SER A 28 12.26 -27.52 12.72
N ASP A 29 12.09 -28.65 12.07
CA ASP A 29 11.06 -29.03 11.14
C ASP A 29 9.64 -29.02 11.77
N ASN A 30 8.65 -29.00 10.86
CA ASN A 30 7.22 -29.27 10.99
C ASN A 30 6.25 -28.07 11.02
N GLY A 31 5.37 -28.05 10.00
CA GLY A 31 4.01 -27.53 10.09
C GLY A 31 3.64 -26.51 9.01
N GLU A 32 2.85 -26.92 8.03
CA GLU A 32 2.21 -26.09 7.02
C GLU A 32 1.35 -24.97 7.64
N GLU A 33 1.81 -23.71 7.61
CA GLU A 33 0.96 -22.52 7.81
C GLU A 33 1.49 -21.34 6.98
N PRO A 34 0.63 -20.61 6.24
CA PRO A 34 1.07 -19.44 5.50
C PRO A 34 1.34 -18.27 6.46
N THR A 35 2.63 -17.88 6.52
CA THR A 35 3.15 -16.57 6.95
C THR A 35 2.39 -15.93 8.11
N THR A 36 2.79 -16.28 9.34
CA THR A 36 2.67 -15.40 10.51
C THR A 36 3.48 -14.14 10.23
N THR A 37 2.83 -13.18 9.58
CA THR A 37 3.19 -11.76 9.67
C THR A 37 3.14 -11.45 11.16
N GLY A 38 4.28 -11.11 11.76
CA GLY A 38 4.40 -10.84 13.19
C GLY A 38 3.23 -10.00 13.68
N GLU A 39 2.74 -10.32 14.87
CA GLU A 39 1.56 -9.74 15.53
C GLU A 39 1.67 -8.21 15.70
N VAL A 40 1.60 -7.48 14.60
CA VAL A 40 1.03 -6.14 14.61
C VAL A 40 -0.42 -6.42 14.90
N LYS A 41 -0.85 -6.23 16.16
CA LYS A 41 -2.26 -6.28 16.61
C LYS A 41 -3.12 -5.68 15.50
N ALA A 42 -3.60 -6.55 14.62
CA ALA A 42 -4.32 -6.15 13.44
C ALA A 42 -5.54 -5.44 14.00
N ALA A 43 -5.80 -4.21 13.56
CA ALA A 43 -6.92 -3.43 14.04
C ALA A 43 -8.15 -4.36 14.04
N SER A 44 -8.57 -4.77 15.25
CA SER A 44 -9.62 -5.78 15.40
C SER A 44 -10.85 -5.27 14.69
N LEU A 45 -11.64 -6.17 14.11
CA LEU A 45 -12.88 -5.83 13.42
C LEU A 45 -13.81 -4.91 14.25
N GLU A 46 -13.70 -5.02 15.58
CA GLU A 46 -14.37 -4.18 16.56
C GLU A 46 -14.04 -2.68 16.40
N SER A 47 -12.80 -2.36 16.02
CA SER A 47 -12.33 -0.98 15.80
C SER A 47 -12.91 -0.33 14.55
N TRP A 48 -13.65 -1.07 13.72
CA TRP A 48 -14.18 -0.61 12.43
C TRP A 48 -15.67 -0.37 12.42
N GLY A 49 -16.31 -0.25 13.58
CA GLY A 49 -17.75 0.02 13.66
C GLY A 49 -18.62 -1.21 13.38
N TRP A 50 -18.00 -2.37 13.19
CA TRP A 50 -18.68 -3.66 13.08
C TRP A 50 -18.86 -4.35 14.45
N ALA A 51 -18.24 -3.83 15.52
CA ALA A 51 -18.41 -4.35 16.89
C ALA A 51 -19.89 -4.55 17.23
N ASP A 52 -20.71 -3.50 17.11
CA ASP A 52 -22.13 -3.53 17.45
C ASP A 52 -22.93 -4.50 16.57
N LYS A 53 -22.54 -4.63 15.28
CA LYS A 53 -23.22 -5.49 14.31
C LYS A 53 -22.93 -6.97 14.53
N ILE A 54 -21.82 -7.29 15.18
CA ILE A 54 -21.37 -8.67 15.41
C ILE A 54 -21.41 -9.00 16.92
N ALA A 55 -21.79 -8.03 17.77
CA ALA A 55 -21.90 -8.19 19.22
C ALA A 55 -22.87 -9.32 19.62
N HIS A 56 -23.92 -9.55 18.83
CA HIS A 56 -24.91 -10.60 19.08
C HIS A 56 -24.56 -11.96 18.47
N ARG A 57 -23.42 -12.07 17.76
CA ARG A 57 -23.00 -13.29 17.05
C ARG A 57 -22.01 -14.12 17.86
N SER A 58 -21.94 -15.42 17.54
CA SER A 58 -21.00 -16.35 18.17
C SER A 58 -19.54 -16.00 17.86
N LEU A 59 -18.60 -16.56 18.64
CA LEU A 59 -17.17 -16.34 18.43
C LEU A 59 -16.72 -16.89 17.06
N GLU A 60 -17.20 -18.07 16.67
CA GLU A 60 -16.90 -18.69 15.37
C GLU A 60 -17.39 -17.84 14.20
N GLU A 61 -18.60 -17.27 14.30
CA GLU A 61 -19.12 -16.34 13.29
C GLU A 61 -18.28 -15.07 13.19
N ARG A 62 -17.82 -14.53 14.32
CA ARG A 62 -16.92 -13.36 14.37
C ARG A 62 -15.61 -13.65 13.66
N GLU A 63 -14.99 -14.80 13.92
CA GLU A 63 -13.74 -15.19 13.29
C GLU A 63 -13.90 -15.41 11.79
N LEU A 64 -14.97 -16.08 11.36
CA LEU A 64 -15.26 -16.29 9.95
C LEU A 64 -15.45 -14.95 9.21
N ILE A 65 -16.22 -14.04 9.79
CA ILE A 65 -16.41 -12.68 9.24
C ILE A 65 -15.06 -11.94 9.24
N ASN A 66 -14.25 -12.08 10.28
CA ASN A 66 -12.92 -11.45 10.34
C ASN A 66 -11.97 -11.99 9.25
N LYS A 67 -12.08 -13.28 8.88
CA LYS A 67 -11.34 -13.90 7.77
C LYS A 67 -11.78 -13.39 6.39
N SER A 68 -12.98 -12.81 6.25
CA SER A 68 -13.46 -12.25 4.98
C SER A 68 -12.63 -11.07 4.47
N TRP A 69 -11.89 -10.37 5.36
CA TRP A 69 -11.00 -9.28 4.97
C TRP A 69 -9.54 -9.69 4.98
N ARG A 70 -8.85 -9.39 3.87
CA ARG A 70 -7.38 -9.50 3.77
C ARG A 70 -6.70 -8.60 4.79
N ALA A 71 -5.61 -9.07 5.41
CA ALA A 71 -4.82 -8.31 6.38
C ALA A 71 -4.33 -6.96 5.83
N ALA A 72 -3.90 -6.92 4.56
CA ALA A 72 -3.49 -5.68 3.89
C ALA A 72 -4.61 -4.65 3.79
N THR A 73 -5.84 -5.08 3.49
CA THR A 73 -7.02 -4.20 3.52
C THR A 73 -7.22 -3.63 4.92
N LYS A 74 -6.95 -4.43 5.96
CA LYS A 74 -7.08 -3.99 7.34
C LYS A 74 -6.14 -2.87 7.73
N THR A 75 -4.88 -3.04 7.41
CA THR A 75 -3.89 -1.98 7.65
C THR A 75 -4.23 -0.73 6.85
N THR A 76 -4.68 -0.88 5.60
CA THR A 76 -4.99 0.24 4.70
C THR A 76 -6.18 1.08 5.18
N TYR A 77 -7.21 0.44 5.74
CA TYR A 77 -8.45 1.14 6.14
C TYR A 77 -8.36 1.77 7.53
N LYS A 78 -7.44 1.29 8.38
CA LYS A 78 -7.23 1.79 9.76
C LYS A 78 -7.05 3.30 9.80
N THR A 79 -6.07 3.83 9.05
CA THR A 79 -5.75 5.26 9.06
C THR A 79 -6.90 6.15 8.55
N PRO A 80 -7.53 5.85 7.40
CA PRO A 80 -8.77 6.50 6.97
C PRO A 80 -9.88 6.57 8.02
N ILE A 81 -10.17 5.45 8.68
CA ILE A 81 -11.25 5.33 9.66
C ILE A 81 -10.92 6.17 10.90
N GLN A 82 -9.68 6.11 11.38
CA GLN A 82 -9.25 6.92 12.52
C GLN A 82 -9.38 8.43 12.24
N ARG A 83 -8.97 8.87 11.04
CA ARG A 83 -9.12 10.27 10.62
C ARG A 83 -10.58 10.71 10.57
N TRP A 84 -11.47 9.82 10.11
CA TRP A 84 -12.91 10.08 10.12
C TRP A 84 -13.45 10.23 11.54
N ILE A 85 -13.13 9.29 12.44
CA ILE A 85 -13.56 9.33 13.84
C ILE A 85 -13.11 10.63 14.53
N LEU A 86 -11.84 11.02 14.35
CA LEU A 86 -11.31 12.26 14.92
C LEU A 86 -12.04 13.50 14.39
N TRP A 87 -12.36 13.51 13.09
CA TRP A 87 -13.14 14.59 12.49
C TRP A 87 -14.56 14.67 13.07
N CYS A 88 -15.22 13.52 13.22
CA CYS A 88 -16.54 13.43 13.86
C CYS A 88 -16.55 13.95 15.29
N ILE A 89 -15.55 13.55 16.10
CA ILE A 89 -15.41 14.02 17.49
C ILE A 89 -15.25 15.54 17.53
N PHE A 90 -14.40 16.10 16.66
CA PHE A 90 -14.19 17.54 16.59
C PHE A 90 -15.47 18.31 16.21
N HIS A 91 -16.28 17.76 15.31
CA HIS A 91 -17.53 18.37 14.84
C HIS A 91 -18.76 17.98 15.68
N ARG A 92 -18.60 17.19 16.75
CA ARG A 92 -19.69 16.65 17.59
C ARG A 92 -20.75 15.89 16.79
N ILE A 93 -20.30 15.17 15.76
CA ILE A 93 -21.14 14.30 14.93
C ILE A 93 -20.92 12.87 15.39
N ASP A 94 -21.98 12.08 15.49
CA ASP A 94 -21.83 10.65 15.78
C ASP A 94 -21.13 9.96 14.58
N PRO A 95 -19.97 9.31 14.78
CA PRO A 95 -19.25 8.61 13.71
C PRO A 95 -20.07 7.51 13.02
N LYS A 96 -21.11 6.98 13.69
CA LYS A 96 -21.95 5.88 13.20
C LYS A 96 -23.25 6.37 12.56
N MET A 97 -23.82 7.47 13.04
CA MET A 97 -25.07 8.05 12.52
C MET A 97 -24.79 9.07 11.42
N LEU A 98 -24.79 8.60 10.17
CA LEU A 98 -24.19 9.34 9.06
C LEU A 98 -25.18 10.10 8.18
N GLN A 99 -25.01 11.42 8.06
CA GLN A 99 -25.61 12.20 6.99
C GLN A 99 -24.69 12.26 5.76
N ALA A 100 -25.29 12.26 4.57
CA ALA A 100 -24.57 12.38 3.29
C ALA A 100 -23.64 13.59 3.23
N ILE A 101 -24.14 14.67 3.84
CA ILE A 101 -23.57 16.00 3.81
C ILE A 101 -22.28 16.03 4.63
N ASP A 102 -22.21 15.29 5.74
CA ASP A 102 -21.04 15.30 6.61
C ASP A 102 -19.86 14.56 5.98
N VAL A 103 -20.12 13.45 5.29
CA VAL A 103 -19.09 12.77 4.48
C VAL A 103 -18.56 13.70 3.39
N ALA A 104 -19.45 14.38 2.69
CA ALA A 104 -19.07 15.34 1.68
C ALA A 104 -18.21 16.48 2.24
N ARG A 105 -18.56 17.04 3.40
CA ARG A 105 -17.77 18.05 4.11
C ARG A 105 -16.39 17.53 4.50
N PHE A 106 -16.32 16.29 4.99
CA PHE A 106 -15.05 15.65 5.32
C PHE A 106 -14.17 15.42 4.10
N LEU A 107 -14.72 14.90 2.99
CA LEU A 107 -13.97 14.72 1.74
C LEU A 107 -13.47 16.06 1.20
N ASN A 108 -14.29 17.11 1.25
CA ASN A 108 -13.87 18.47 0.91
C ASN A 108 -12.75 18.98 1.83
N LYS A 109 -12.85 18.75 3.15
CA LYS A 109 -11.79 19.15 4.10
C LYS A 109 -10.48 18.45 3.77
N ILE A 110 -10.50 17.15 3.52
CA ILE A 110 -9.29 16.39 3.22
C ILE A 110 -8.66 16.83 1.90
N TYR A 111 -9.50 17.13 0.91
CA TYR A 111 -9.01 17.60 -0.38
C TYR A 111 -8.44 19.03 -0.28
N LEU A 112 -9.20 19.98 0.27
CA LEU A 112 -8.83 21.41 0.30
C LEU A 112 -7.78 21.74 1.36
N LYS A 113 -7.85 21.13 2.56
CA LYS A 113 -6.92 21.44 3.65
C LYS A 113 -5.70 20.52 3.66
N ASP A 114 -5.91 19.22 3.51
CA ASP A 114 -4.83 18.24 3.61
C ASP A 114 -4.16 17.98 2.23
N GLY A 115 -4.74 18.51 1.14
CA GLY A 115 -4.15 18.47 -0.20
C GLY A 115 -4.06 17.07 -0.81
N LEU A 116 -4.80 16.08 -0.31
CA LEU A 116 -4.63 14.69 -0.71
C LEU A 116 -4.98 14.44 -2.19
N ALA A 117 -4.28 13.47 -2.79
CA ALA A 117 -4.57 12.99 -4.14
C ALA A 117 -5.97 12.37 -4.25
N TYR A 118 -6.57 12.48 -5.44
CA TYR A 118 -7.91 11.96 -5.73
C TYR A 118 -8.07 10.48 -5.34
N ARG A 119 -7.07 9.64 -5.62
CA ARG A 119 -7.11 8.21 -5.28
C ARG A 119 -7.18 7.97 -3.78
N THR A 120 -6.50 8.79 -2.99
CA THR A 120 -6.51 8.74 -1.52
C THR A 120 -7.85 9.22 -0.97
N VAL A 121 -8.47 10.24 -1.59
CA VAL A 121 -9.82 10.69 -1.26
C VAL A 121 -10.85 9.57 -1.50
N LEU A 122 -10.72 8.84 -2.62
CA LEU A 122 -11.56 7.65 -2.88
C LEU A 122 -11.35 6.54 -1.84
N LEU A 123 -10.11 6.32 -1.39
CA LEU A 123 -9.82 5.38 -0.31
C LEU A 123 -10.54 5.77 0.98
N HIS A 124 -10.47 7.06 1.36
CA HIS A 124 -11.21 7.58 2.51
C HIS A 124 -12.72 7.38 2.38
N LYS A 125 -13.29 7.68 1.19
CA LYS A 125 -14.71 7.43 0.92
C LYS A 125 -15.08 5.96 1.15
N SER A 126 -14.31 5.03 0.58
CA SER A 126 -14.60 3.60 0.69
C SER A 126 -14.48 3.12 2.14
N ALA A 127 -13.43 3.51 2.85
CA ALA A 127 -13.21 3.12 4.23
C ALA A 127 -14.34 3.63 5.15
N VAL A 128 -14.78 4.88 4.99
CA VAL A 128 -15.91 5.45 5.74
C VAL A 128 -17.22 4.73 5.37
N SER A 129 -17.43 4.42 4.09
CA SER A 129 -18.61 3.66 3.63
C SER A 129 -18.67 2.28 4.30
N THR A 130 -17.54 1.59 4.41
CA THR A 130 -17.42 0.28 5.07
C THR A 130 -17.61 0.38 6.58
N TYR A 131 -17.05 1.41 7.22
CA TYR A 131 -17.18 1.65 8.67
C TYR A 131 -18.65 1.88 9.07
N CYS A 132 -19.35 2.74 8.34
CA CYS A 132 -20.77 3.02 8.61
C CYS A 132 -21.70 1.92 8.06
N GLY A 133 -21.18 0.99 7.25
CA GLY A 133 -21.97 -0.04 6.56
C GLY A 133 -23.03 0.52 5.62
N LEU A 134 -22.72 1.62 4.94
CA LEU A 134 -23.62 2.27 4.01
C LEU A 134 -23.37 1.77 2.59
N ASN A 135 -24.25 0.89 2.11
CA ASN A 135 -24.17 0.40 0.74
C ASN A 135 -24.59 1.46 -0.29
N ASN A 136 -25.17 2.59 0.14
CA ASN A 136 -25.77 3.61 -0.73
C ASN A 136 -25.01 4.94 -0.77
N LEU A 137 -23.82 5.06 -0.18
CA LEU A 137 -23.06 6.32 -0.18
C LEU A 137 -22.72 6.77 -1.61
N SER A 138 -22.39 5.83 -2.50
CA SER A 138 -22.14 6.08 -3.93
C SER A 138 -23.39 6.46 -4.74
N LYS A 139 -24.61 6.25 -4.20
CA LYS A 139 -25.85 6.65 -4.87
C LYS A 139 -26.22 8.10 -4.59
N LYS A 140 -25.57 8.74 -3.62
CA LYS A 140 -25.89 10.12 -3.23
C LYS A 140 -25.24 11.08 -4.22
N ILE A 141 -26.09 11.77 -5.00
CA ILE A 141 -25.71 12.71 -6.06
C ILE A 141 -24.66 13.71 -5.56
N PHE A 142 -24.83 14.23 -4.35
CA PHE A 142 -23.94 15.24 -3.78
C PHE A 142 -22.48 14.77 -3.63
N ILE A 143 -22.26 13.51 -3.20
CA ILE A 143 -20.92 12.95 -3.04
C ILE A 143 -20.28 12.71 -4.40
N ASN A 144 -21.05 12.23 -5.36
CA ASN A 144 -20.56 12.01 -6.73
C ASN A 144 -20.19 13.35 -7.39
N GLN A 145 -20.97 14.40 -7.17
CA GLN A 145 -20.69 15.73 -7.70
C GLN A 145 -19.38 16.30 -7.13
N ILE A 146 -19.14 16.12 -5.83
CA ILE A 146 -17.88 16.54 -5.19
C ILE A 146 -16.69 15.78 -5.76
N LEU A 147 -16.79 14.45 -5.84
CA LEU A 147 -15.71 13.64 -6.41
C LEU A 147 -15.46 13.98 -7.88
N LYS A 148 -16.52 14.28 -8.63
CA LYS A 148 -16.41 14.77 -10.01
C LYS A 148 -15.68 16.12 -10.05
N ALA A 149 -16.05 17.07 -9.19
CA ALA A 149 -15.38 18.37 -9.10
C ALA A 149 -13.87 18.19 -8.79
N ILE A 150 -13.53 17.36 -7.79
CA ILE A 150 -12.14 17.05 -7.44
C ILE A 150 -11.38 16.45 -8.64
N SER A 151 -12.01 15.53 -9.37
CA SER A 151 -11.39 14.87 -10.53
C SER A 151 -11.14 15.81 -11.71
N LEU A 152 -11.95 16.87 -11.84
CA LEU A 152 -11.81 17.88 -12.89
C LEU A 152 -10.75 18.92 -12.51
N GLU A 153 -10.69 19.29 -11.23
CA GLU A 153 -9.73 20.26 -10.71
C GLU A 153 -8.30 19.69 -10.70
N ARG A 154 -8.15 18.41 -10.33
CA ARG A 154 -6.89 17.67 -10.45
C ARG A 154 -7.05 16.51 -11.41
N PRO A 155 -6.71 16.70 -12.71
CA PRO A 155 -6.71 15.60 -13.65
C PRO A 155 -5.80 14.49 -13.13
N GLN A 156 -6.24 13.24 -13.31
CA GLN A 156 -5.45 12.09 -12.88
C GLN A 156 -4.05 12.17 -13.48
N GLU A 157 -3.04 11.92 -12.64
CA GLU A 157 -1.65 11.82 -13.10
C GLU A 157 -1.61 10.90 -14.32
N ARG A 158 -0.96 11.38 -15.39
CA ARG A 158 -0.82 10.59 -16.61
C ARG A 158 -0.16 9.28 -16.21
N LYS A 159 -0.76 8.16 -16.63
CA LYS A 159 -0.15 6.85 -16.43
C LYS A 159 1.27 6.91 -16.96
N THR A 160 2.20 6.28 -16.25
CA THR A 160 3.57 6.12 -16.73
C THR A 160 3.53 5.61 -18.16
N PRO A 161 4.28 6.22 -19.09
CA PRO A 161 4.30 5.75 -20.46
C PRO A 161 4.70 4.28 -20.48
N ILE A 162 4.16 3.54 -21.44
CA ILE A 162 4.58 2.16 -21.68
C ILE A 162 6.07 2.26 -22.03
N TRP A 163 6.90 1.59 -21.23
CA TRP A 163 8.35 1.58 -21.42
C TRP A 163 8.70 0.81 -22.70
N ASP A 164 9.80 1.20 -23.35
CA ASP A 164 10.26 0.53 -24.57
C ASP A 164 10.85 -0.85 -24.23
N THR A 165 10.20 -1.90 -24.73
CA THR A 165 10.63 -3.28 -24.50
C THR A 165 11.93 -3.61 -25.23
N SER A 166 12.28 -2.87 -26.28
CA SER A 166 13.49 -3.09 -27.08
C SER A 166 14.75 -2.89 -26.24
N LEU A 167 14.77 -1.85 -25.42
CA LEU A 167 15.87 -1.56 -24.48
C LEU A 167 16.06 -2.69 -23.46
N LEU A 168 14.96 -3.31 -23.02
CA LEU A 168 15.04 -4.44 -22.09
C LEU A 168 15.60 -5.68 -22.77
N PHE A 169 15.17 -5.98 -24.00
CA PHE A 169 15.71 -7.11 -24.76
C PHE A 169 17.18 -6.92 -25.13
N GLU A 170 17.62 -5.70 -25.42
CA GLU A 170 19.03 -5.38 -25.65
C GLU A 170 19.87 -5.61 -24.40
N TRP A 171 19.42 -5.12 -23.24
CA TRP A 171 20.08 -5.37 -21.95
C TRP A 171 20.12 -6.86 -21.58
N LEU A 172 19.10 -7.62 -21.95
CA LEU A 172 19.04 -9.06 -21.70
C LEU A 172 20.01 -9.84 -22.59
N LYS A 173 20.16 -9.43 -23.85
CA LYS A 173 21.09 -10.02 -24.83
C LYS A 173 22.56 -9.79 -24.46
N ASP A 174 22.86 -8.65 -23.83
CA ASP A 174 24.21 -8.37 -23.35
C ASP A 174 24.65 -9.46 -22.37
N THR A 175 25.78 -10.12 -22.60
CA THR A 175 26.24 -11.20 -21.72
C THR A 175 26.61 -10.60 -20.36
N PRO A 176 26.07 -11.10 -19.23
CA PRO A 176 26.48 -10.60 -17.93
C PRO A 176 27.99 -10.80 -17.79
N ASN A 177 28.74 -9.71 -17.64
CA ASN A 177 30.10 -9.81 -17.12
C ASN A 177 29.95 -10.50 -15.75
N CYS A 178 30.46 -11.73 -15.62
CA CYS A 178 30.23 -12.67 -14.53
C CYS A 178 30.70 -12.20 -13.13
N ASN A 179 30.86 -10.90 -12.92
CA ASN A 179 31.47 -10.31 -11.74
C ASN A 179 30.49 -10.21 -10.56
N THR A 180 29.17 -10.36 -10.78
CA THR A 180 28.19 -10.23 -9.69
C THR A 180 26.96 -11.15 -9.85
N ILE A 181 26.72 -12.01 -8.86
CA ILE A 181 25.53 -12.90 -8.76
C ILE A 181 24.22 -12.12 -8.89
N PHE A 182 24.19 -10.88 -8.37
CA PHE A 182 23.02 -10.00 -8.44
C PHE A 182 22.54 -9.72 -9.87
N ASP A 183 23.45 -9.61 -10.85
CA ASP A 183 23.09 -9.33 -12.24
C ASP A 183 22.44 -10.54 -12.91
N ILE A 184 22.95 -11.74 -12.60
CA ILE A 184 22.35 -13.00 -13.06
C ILE A 184 20.95 -13.15 -12.46
N VAL A 185 20.81 -12.99 -11.14
CA VAL A 185 19.51 -13.09 -10.45
C VAL A 185 18.51 -12.08 -11.01
N ARG A 186 18.93 -10.83 -11.26
CA ARG A 186 18.05 -9.80 -11.84
C ARG A 186 17.58 -10.18 -13.24
N LYS A 187 18.49 -10.65 -14.11
CA LYS A 187 18.13 -11.11 -15.46
C LYS A 187 17.16 -12.29 -15.41
N THR A 188 17.44 -13.29 -14.59
CA THR A 188 16.57 -14.46 -14.43
C THR A 188 15.19 -14.07 -13.88
N ALA A 189 15.14 -13.21 -12.85
CA ALA A 189 13.88 -12.73 -12.27
C ALA A 189 13.05 -11.93 -13.30
N ILE A 190 13.69 -11.11 -14.14
CA ILE A 190 13.01 -10.37 -15.20
C ILE A 190 12.46 -11.31 -16.27
N ILE A 191 13.24 -12.31 -16.72
CA ILE A 191 12.76 -13.33 -17.67
C ILE A 191 11.55 -14.06 -17.09
N LEU A 192 11.63 -14.45 -15.82
CA LEU A 192 10.56 -15.15 -15.14
C LEU A 192 9.31 -14.28 -14.98
N LEU A 193 9.47 -12.98 -14.71
CA LEU A 193 8.36 -12.02 -14.66
C LEU A 193 7.71 -11.83 -16.03
N LEU A 194 8.52 -11.70 -17.09
CA LEU A 194 8.03 -11.54 -18.47
C LEU A 194 7.31 -12.80 -18.97
N ALA A 195 7.87 -13.98 -18.69
CA ALA A 195 7.29 -15.26 -19.13
C ALA A 195 6.03 -15.62 -18.35
N SER A 196 6.00 -15.37 -17.04
CA SER A 196 4.83 -15.71 -16.20
C SER A 196 3.70 -14.69 -16.26
N GLY A 197 4.00 -13.43 -16.61
CA GLY A 197 3.03 -12.33 -16.56
C GLY A 197 2.47 -12.04 -15.16
N ARG A 198 3.10 -12.59 -14.11
CA ARG A 198 2.65 -12.50 -12.71
C ARG A 198 3.12 -11.21 -12.05
N ARG A 199 2.59 -10.91 -10.86
CA ARG A 199 3.06 -9.76 -10.06
C ARG A 199 4.37 -10.11 -9.36
N ILE A 200 5.15 -9.10 -9.02
CA ILE A 200 6.40 -9.28 -8.26
C ILE A 200 6.18 -10.04 -6.94
N HIS A 201 5.05 -9.82 -6.27
CA HIS A 201 4.70 -10.56 -5.06
C HIS A 201 4.51 -12.06 -5.29
N ASP A 202 4.10 -12.46 -6.49
CA ASP A 202 3.94 -13.88 -6.83
C ASP A 202 5.33 -14.53 -7.03
N LEU A 203 6.34 -13.76 -7.46
CA LEU A 203 7.72 -14.25 -7.55
C LEU A 203 8.32 -14.54 -6.17
N THR A 204 7.96 -13.76 -5.15
CA THR A 204 8.47 -13.99 -3.77
C THR A 204 7.88 -15.22 -3.10
N LEU A 205 6.83 -15.81 -3.69
CA LEU A 205 6.19 -17.04 -3.22
C LEU A 205 6.65 -18.28 -4.01
N LEU A 206 7.54 -18.11 -4.99
CA LEU A 206 8.06 -19.24 -5.75
C LEU A 206 8.94 -20.11 -4.86
N ASP A 207 8.60 -21.38 -4.82
CA ASP A 207 9.42 -22.42 -4.24
C ASP A 207 10.04 -23.27 -5.35
N VAL A 208 11.29 -23.70 -5.11
CA VAL A 208 12.07 -24.53 -6.05
C VAL A 208 11.52 -25.96 -6.08
N SER A 209 10.72 -26.34 -5.09
CA SER A 209 10.02 -27.63 -5.06
C SER A 209 8.91 -27.77 -6.12
N GLU A 210 8.42 -26.66 -6.67
CA GLU A 210 7.32 -26.64 -7.66
C GLU A 210 7.77 -26.44 -9.12
N VAL A 211 9.08 -26.41 -9.39
CA VAL A 211 9.67 -26.19 -10.73
C VAL A 211 10.35 -27.46 -11.24
#